data_AF-A0A3D6EST8-F1
#
_entry.id   AF-A0A3D6EST8-F1
#
_cell.length_a   1.000
_cell.length_b   1.000
_cell.length_c   1.000
_cell.angle_alpha   90.00
_cell.angle_beta   90.00
_cell.angle_gamma   90.00
#
_symmetry.space_group_name_H-M   'P 1'
#
loop_
_entity.id
_entity.type
_entity.pdbx_description
1 polymer ?
#
loop_
_entity_poly.entity_id
_entity_poly.type
_entity_poly.pdbx_seq_one_letter_code
_entity_poly.pdbx_strand_id
1 'polypeptide(L)' 'MKITALVPESLMDEVKKYSGGKNVTESLIIALTDYTNRQKLRKAIQKLKKNPLEFADDFNAEKIRKVNRYL' A
#
# COMPACT_ATOMS: atom_id res chain seq x y z
N MET A 1 0.16 -23.95 -3.14
CA MET A 1 -0.17 -23.97 -4.59
C MET A 1 1.11 -23.77 -5.38
N LYS A 2 1.39 -24.57 -6.41
CA LYS A 2 2.58 -24.43 -7.27
C LYS A 2 2.20 -23.61 -8.50
N ILE A 3 2.94 -22.55 -8.79
CA ILE A 3 2.74 -21.67 -9.96
C ILE A 3 4.04 -21.71 -10.77
N THR A 4 3.92 -21.82 -12.10
CA THR A 4 5.05 -21.79 -13.03
C THR A 4 4.89 -20.58 -13.96
N ALA A 5 5.95 -19.80 -14.15
CA ALA A 5 5.97 -18.65 -15.03
C ALA A 5 7.33 -18.52 -15.73
N LEU A 6 7.34 -18.01 -16.96
CA LEU A 6 8.56 -17.61 -17.65
C LEU A 6 8.87 -16.17 -17.27
N VAL A 7 10.04 -15.93 -16.68
CA VAL A 7 10.47 -14.61 -16.20
C VAL A 7 11.92 -14.37 -16.63
N PRO A 8 12.26 -13.16 -17.12
CA PRO A 8 13.65 -12.83 -17.41
C PRO A 8 14.54 -12.95 -16.18
N GLU A 9 15.72 -13.56 -16.35
CA GLU A 9 16.67 -13.77 -15.26
C GLU A 9 17.20 -12.46 -14.68
N SER A 10 17.50 -11.48 -15.55
CA SER A 10 17.94 -10.15 -15.15
C SER A 10 16.94 -9.45 -14.23
N LEU A 11 15.64 -9.55 -14.53
CA LEU A 11 14.59 -9.02 -13.66
C LEU A 11 14.55 -9.75 -12.32
N MET A 12 14.71 -11.08 -12.33
CA MET A 12 14.74 -11.85 -11.10
C MET A 12 15.91 -11.50 -10.19
N ASP A 13 17.06 -11.16 -10.76
CA ASP A 13 18.23 -10.73 -9.99
C ASP A 13 18.02 -9.35 -9.36
N GLU A 14 17.39 -8.42 -10.07
CA GLU A 14 16.97 -7.14 -9.48
C GLU A 14 15.96 -7.34 -8.35
N VAL A 15 14.95 -8.18 -8.55
CA VAL A 15 13.93 -8.46 -7.54
C VAL A 15 14.56 -9.06 -6.28
N LYS A 16 15.49 -10.02 -6.41
CA LYS A 16 16.24 -10.56 -5.26
C LYS A 16 17.06 -9.46 -4.56
N LYS A 17 17.79 -8.66 -5.33
CA LYS A 17 18.65 -7.58 -4.82
C LYS A 17 17.87 -6.55 -4.01
N TYR A 18 16.69 -6.14 -4.49
CA TYR A 18 15.92 -5.06 -3.86
C TYR A 18 14.89 -5.51 -2.83
N SER A 19 14.35 -6.74 -2.94
CA SER A 19 13.34 -7.23 -2.01
C SER A 19 13.89 -7.61 -0.64
N GLY A 20 15.18 -7.97 -0.55
CA GLY A 20 15.79 -8.50 0.68
C GLY A 20 15.30 -9.90 1.07
N GLY A 21 14.57 -10.61 0.17
CA GLY A 21 14.10 -11.97 0.41
C GLY A 21 15.24 -12.99 0.43
N LYS A 22 15.11 -14.05 1.22
CA LYS A 22 16.14 -15.08 1.37
C LYS A 22 16.24 -16.00 0.15
N ASN A 23 15.19 -16.06 -0.67
CA ASN A 23 15.13 -16.86 -1.89
C ASN A 23 14.22 -16.21 -2.94
N VAL A 24 14.18 -16.80 -4.14
CA VAL A 24 13.35 -16.36 -5.28
C VAL A 24 11.89 -16.17 -4.89
N THR A 25 11.31 -17.16 -4.21
CA THR A 25 9.89 -17.19 -3.87
C THR A 25 9.54 -16.06 -2.90
N GLU A 26 10.32 -15.90 -1.83
CA GLU A 26 10.12 -14.83 -0.85
C GLU A 26 10.31 -13.45 -1.50
N SER A 27 11.32 -13.31 -2.35
CA SER A 27 11.58 -12.07 -3.10
C SER A 27 10.39 -11.67 -3.97
N LEU A 28 9.80 -12.64 -4.67
CA LEU A 28 8.60 -12.44 -5.49
C LEU A 28 7.38 -12.10 -4.63
N ILE A 29 7.17 -12.78 -3.51
CA ILE A 29 6.05 -12.49 -2.60
C ILE A 29 6.13 -11.04 -2.10
N ILE A 30 7.31 -10.60 -1.67
CA ILE A 30 7.54 -9.22 -1.20
C ILE A 30 7.24 -8.23 -2.33
N ALA A 31 7.84 -8.42 -3.51
CA ALA A 31 7.69 -7.50 -4.64
C ALA A 31 6.23 -7.41 -5.12
N LEU A 32 5.54 -8.54 -5.27
CA LEU A 32 4.14 -8.58 -5.72
C LEU A 32 3.19 -7.99 -4.69
N THR A 33 3.45 -8.21 -3.40
CA THR A 33 2.67 -7.63 -2.30
C THR A 33 2.81 -6.11 -2.30
N ASP A 34 4.05 -5.60 -2.38
CA ASP A 34 4.31 -4.16 -2.43
C ASP A 34 3.64 -3.52 -3.65
N TYR A 35 3.81 -4.12 -4.84
CA TYR A 35 3.15 -3.64 -6.05
C TYR A 35 1.63 -3.57 -5.88
N THR A 36 1.01 -4.63 -5.36
CA THR A 36 -0.44 -4.69 -5.16
C THR A 36 -0.91 -3.62 -4.17
N ASN A 37 -0.17 -3.41 -3.09
CA ASN A 37 -0.48 -2.37 -2.10
C ASN A 37 -0.37 -0.96 -2.69
N ARG A 38 0.64 -0.69 -3.51
CA ARG A 38 0.76 0.59 -4.24
C ARG A 38 -0.42 0.82 -5.18
N GLN A 39 -0.90 -0.22 -5.88
CA GLN A 39 -2.09 -0.08 -6.73
C GLN A 39 -3.36 0.21 -5.90
N LYS A 40 -3.53 -0.45 -4.75
CA LYS A 40 -4.65 -0.16 -3.83
C LYS A 40 -4.59 1.28 -3.33
N LEU A 41 -3.41 1.74 -2.91
CA LEU A 41 -3.21 3.11 -2.44
C LEU A 41 -3.49 4.14 -3.54
N ARG A 42 -2.99 3.93 -4.76
CA ARG A 42 -3.28 4.80 -5.91
C ARG A 42 -4.77 4.91 -6.18
N LYS A 43 -5.50 3.79 -6.16
CA LYS A 43 -6.97 3.79 -6.31
C LYS A 43 -7.66 4.55 -5.18
N ALA A 44 -7.21 4.39 -3.93
CA ALA A 44 -7.76 5.12 -2.79
C ALA A 44 -7.53 6.64 -2.93
N ILE A 45 -6.32 7.05 -3.28
CA ILE A 45 -5.98 8.46 -3.53
C ILE A 45 -6.81 9.04 -4.67
N GLN A 46 -7.03 8.31 -5.76
CA GLN A 46 -7.88 8.78 -6.86
C GLN A 46 -9.33 8.97 -6.42
N LYS A 47 -9.87 8.07 -5.58
CA LYS A 47 -11.21 8.24 -5.01
C LYS A 47 -11.28 9.48 -4.12
N LEU A 48 -10.28 9.71 -3.29
CA LEU A 48 -10.16 10.92 -2.45
C LEU A 48 -10.03 12.20 -3.27
N LYS A 49 -9.32 12.17 -4.40
CA LYS A 49 -9.24 13.34 -5.30
C LYS A 49 -10.59 13.65 -5.96
N LYS A 50 -11.37 12.62 -6.29
CA LYS A 50 -12.71 12.79 -6.89
C LYS A 50 -13.70 13.34 -5.87
N ASN A 51 -13.68 12.79 -4.66
CA ASN A 51 -14.51 13.22 -3.53
C ASN A 51 -13.59 13.50 -2.34
N PRO A 52 -13.08 14.74 -2.21
CA PRO A 52 -12.24 15.13 -1.09
C PRO A 52 -12.92 14.85 0.24
N LEU A 53 -12.14 14.41 1.22
CA LEU A 53 -12.61 14.39 2.60
C LEU A 53 -12.60 15.83 3.10
N GLU A 54 -13.76 16.29 3.51
CA GLU A 54 -13.93 17.57 4.17
C GLU A 54 -14.00 17.34 5.67
N PHE A 55 -13.44 18.27 6.44
CA PHE A 55 -13.71 18.29 7.87
C PHE A 55 -15.20 18.58 8.10
N ALA A 56 -15.74 18.08 9.21
CA ALA A 56 -17.11 18.43 9.59
C ALA A 56 -17.26 19.96 9.71
N ASP A 57 -18.47 20.45 9.43
CA ASP A 57 -18.78 21.87 9.55
C ASP A 57 -18.41 22.40 10.96
N ASP A 58 -17.81 23.59 10.98
CA ASP A 58 -17.24 24.25 12.17
C ASP A 58 -16.14 23.43 12.90
N PHE A 59 -15.34 22.66 12.16
CA PHE A 59 -14.21 21.93 12.74
C PHE A 59 -13.30 22.86 13.55
N ASN A 60 -13.25 22.64 14.86
CA ASN A 60 -12.41 23.40 15.77
C ASN A 60 -11.87 22.54 16.91
N ALA A 61 -10.80 23.03 17.53
CA ALA A 61 -10.09 22.31 18.58
C ALA A 61 -10.96 22.04 19.83
N GLU A 62 -11.96 22.88 20.10
CA GLU A 62 -12.85 22.69 21.26
C GLU A 62 -13.81 21.50 21.04
N LYS A 63 -14.47 21.44 19.87
CA LYS A 63 -15.39 20.35 19.50
C LYS A 63 -14.66 19.00 19.47
N ILE A 64 -13.48 18.93 18.84
CA ILE A 64 -12.72 17.68 18.73
C ILE A 64 -12.18 17.20 20.08
N ARG A 65 -11.75 18.11 20.97
CA ARG A 65 -11.33 17.72 22.33
C ARG A 65 -12.45 17.09 23.13
N LYS A 66 -13.71 17.52 22.94
CA LYS A 66 -14.87 16.88 23.58
C LYS A 66 -15.04 15.45 23.07
N VAL A 67 -15.04 15.23 21.74
CA VAL A 67 -15.16 13.88 21.14
C VAL A 67 -14.04 12.94 21.61
N ASN A 68 -12.78 13.39 21.55
CA ASN A 68 -11.62 12.53 21.85
C ASN A 68 -11.44 12.22 23.35
N ARG A 69 -12.10 12.94 24.26
CA ARG A 69 -12.01 12.68 25.71
C ARG A 69 -13.02 11.63 26.21
N TYR A 70 -14.00 11.26 25.39
CA TYR A 70 -15.02 10.24 25.72
C TYR A 70 -14.83 8.93 24.92
N LEU A 71 -13.76 8.83 24.12
CA LEU A 71 -13.24 7.59 23.54
C LEU A 71 -12.15 7.02 24.45
#